data_AF-A0A7W1L0U2-F1
#
_entry.id   AF-A0A7W1L0U2-F1
#
_cell.length_a   1.000
_cell.length_b   1.000
_cell.length_c   1.000
_cell.angle_alpha   90.00
_cell.angle_beta   90.00
_cell.angle_gamma   90.00
#
_symmetry.space_group_name_H-M   'P 1'
#
loop_
_entity.id
_entity.type
_entity.pdbx_description
1 polymer ?
#
loop_
_entity_poly.entity_id
_entity_poly.type
_entity_poly.pdbx_seq_one_letter_code
_entity_poly.pdbx_strand_id
1 'polypeptide(L)'
;MSPIFIVGTVATTMMLLLLGGGHIRRAFVSRLDPRISIEEGGAAGSAREGKRAKTDASSSPVFDGEVYRTESRLRETGALAIAASLYGVRTIAEQHRQVRTVNELLGGVATSGLLPPGLTLVPNESAVASPYGTLYVRFRPQPFAVEVLSMPRERTDGPALLLRVPDTDEASHSRERVRYFQAMRLDGVRVPPPFALASEIQSLGWTDEKMRATQPNDVDAQRLAAWAREQTSGNR
;
A
#
# COMPACT_ATOMS: atom_id res chain seq x y z
N MET A 1 -28.57 6.33 -15.64
CA MET A 1 -28.08 5.32 -14.67
C MET A 1 -28.18 5.90 -13.28
N SER A 2 -28.91 5.24 -12.38
CA SER A 2 -29.22 5.81 -11.07
C SER A 2 -27.98 5.81 -10.15
N PRO A 3 -27.70 6.89 -9.40
CA PRO A 3 -26.50 7.04 -8.57
C PRO A 3 -26.33 5.93 -7.51
N ILE A 4 -27.43 5.26 -7.14
CA ILE A 4 -27.46 4.13 -6.21
C ILE A 4 -26.69 2.91 -6.76
N PHE A 5 -26.70 2.68 -8.08
CA PHE A 5 -25.99 1.55 -8.68
C PHE A 5 -24.47 1.72 -8.66
N ILE A 6 -23.99 2.97 -8.78
CA ILE A 6 -22.55 3.28 -8.79
C ILE A 6 -21.96 3.14 -7.38
N VAL A 7 -22.69 3.60 -6.36
CA VAL A 7 -22.30 3.45 -4.95
C VAL A 7 -22.24 1.97 -4.55
N GLY A 8 -23.19 1.17 -5.02
CA GLY A 8 -23.20 -0.28 -4.79
C GLY A 8 -21.96 -0.98 -5.36
N THR A 9 -21.57 -0.69 -6.59
CA THR A 9 -20.39 -1.31 -7.23
C THR A 9 -19.08 -0.93 -6.54
N VAL A 10 -18.92 0.32 -6.09
CA VAL A 10 -17.71 0.78 -5.40
C VAL A 10 -17.60 0.14 -4.02
N ALA A 11 -18.70 0.09 -3.26
CA ALA A 11 -18.75 -0.57 -1.95
C ALA A 11 -18.43 -2.07 -2.05
N THR A 12 -18.97 -2.76 -3.06
CA THR A 12 -18.75 -4.20 -3.25
C THR A 12 -17.29 -4.50 -3.64
N THR A 13 -16.70 -3.66 -4.50
CA THR A 13 -15.30 -3.82 -4.93
C THR A 13 -14.32 -3.53 -3.79
N MET A 14 -14.61 -2.52 -2.96
CA MET A 14 -13.83 -2.25 -1.76
C MET A 14 -13.98 -3.34 -0.69
N MET A 15 -15.17 -3.88 -0.48
CA MET A 15 -15.38 -4.96 0.47
C MET A 15 -14.63 -6.24 0.08
N LEU A 16 -14.51 -6.51 -1.23
CA LEU A 16 -13.64 -7.58 -1.77
C LEU A 16 -12.15 -7.33 -1.50
N LEU A 17 -11.68 -6.08 -1.57
CA LEU A 17 -10.31 -5.69 -1.19
C LEU A 17 -10.05 -5.76 0.32
N LEU A 18 -11.05 -5.42 1.14
CA LEU A 18 -10.97 -5.41 2.62
C LEU A 18 -10.87 -6.83 3.21
N LEU A 19 -11.55 -7.81 2.63
CA LEU A 19 -11.56 -9.19 3.13
C LEU A 19 -10.29 -9.99 2.74
N GLY A 20 -9.57 -9.58 1.69
CA GLY A 20 -8.22 -10.09 1.40
C GLY A 20 -7.14 -9.55 2.36
N GLY A 21 -7.40 -8.41 3.03
CA GLY A 21 -6.43 -7.71 3.88
C GLY A 21 -6.13 -8.37 5.23
N GLY A 22 -7.04 -9.20 5.75
CA GLY A 22 -6.92 -9.83 7.08
C GLY A 22 -5.79 -10.86 7.18
N HIS A 23 -5.43 -11.52 6.07
CA HIS A 23 -4.35 -12.51 6.02
C HIS A 23 -2.97 -11.90 5.72
N ILE A 24 -2.93 -10.63 5.28
CA ILE A 24 -1.68 -9.95 4.93
C ILE A 24 -0.82 -9.73 6.19
N ARG A 25 -1.43 -9.57 7.37
CA ARG A 25 -0.68 -9.47 8.64
C ARG A 25 0.07 -10.76 9.03
N ARG A 26 -0.32 -11.94 8.54
CA ARG A 26 0.34 -13.23 8.87
C ARG A 26 1.29 -13.73 7.78
N ALA A 27 1.07 -13.37 6.52
CA ALA A 27 1.95 -13.78 5.42
C ALA A 27 3.31 -13.06 5.39
N PHE A 28 3.41 -11.87 6.01
CA PHE A 28 4.67 -11.10 6.04
C PHE A 28 5.62 -11.44 7.20
N VAL A 29 5.23 -12.31 8.15
CA VAL A 29 6.02 -12.65 9.35
C VAL A 29 6.38 -14.15 9.44
N SER A 30 6.07 -14.96 8.43
CA SER A 30 6.32 -16.41 8.54
C SER A 30 6.78 -17.01 7.23
N ARG A 31 8.10 -17.04 7.04
CA ARG A 31 8.91 -18.18 6.56
C ARG A 31 10.35 -17.71 6.29
N LEU A 32 11.14 -17.67 7.35
CA LEU A 32 12.55 -18.04 7.24
C LEU A 32 12.71 -19.14 8.28
N ASP A 33 12.67 -20.38 7.79
CA ASP A 33 13.01 -21.58 8.53
C ASP A 33 14.45 -21.91 8.12
N PRO A 34 15.49 -21.29 8.72
CA PRO A 34 16.84 -21.68 8.44
C PRO A 34 17.06 -23.04 9.10
N ARG A 35 16.91 -24.12 8.31
CA ARG A 35 17.54 -25.40 8.62
C ARG A 35 19.05 -25.16 8.72
N ILE A 36 19.52 -24.88 9.92
CA ILE A 36 20.91 -25.08 10.30
C ILE A 36 20.86 -26.08 11.45
N SER A 37 21.06 -27.35 11.12
CA SER A 37 21.50 -28.34 12.10
C SER A 37 22.93 -27.97 12.51
N ILE A 38 23.08 -27.27 13.62
CA ILE A 38 24.33 -27.30 14.38
C ILE A 38 24.05 -28.25 15.54
N GLU A 39 24.66 -29.43 15.50
CA GLU A 39 24.72 -30.32 16.64
C GLU A 39 25.37 -29.61 17.84
N GLU A 40 24.62 -29.66 18.94
CA GLU A 40 24.95 -29.62 20.37
C GLU A 40 26.19 -28.87 20.86
N GLY A 41 25.91 -27.85 21.67
CA GLY A 41 26.84 -27.25 22.61
C GLY A 41 26.12 -26.48 23.72
N GLY A 42 25.54 -27.22 24.67
CA GLY A 42 25.45 -26.89 26.10
C GLY A 42 24.92 -25.51 26.54
N ALA A 43 23.75 -25.55 27.15
CA ALA A 43 23.17 -24.59 28.10
C ALA A 43 24.15 -23.60 28.77
N ALA A 44 23.95 -22.29 28.53
CA ALA A 44 24.14 -21.22 29.53
C ALA A 44 23.72 -19.84 28.98
N GLY A 45 22.82 -19.16 29.69
CA GLY A 45 22.85 -17.70 29.76
C GLY A 45 21.71 -16.94 29.08
N SER A 46 20.50 -17.07 29.64
CA SER A 46 19.32 -16.23 29.44
C SER A 46 19.49 -14.77 29.92
N ALA A 47 20.64 -14.16 29.65
CA ALA A 47 20.98 -12.78 30.00
C ALA A 47 21.62 -11.99 28.83
N ARG A 48 21.68 -12.58 27.62
CA ARG A 48 22.21 -11.91 26.40
C ARG A 48 21.12 -11.45 25.41
N GLU A 49 19.85 -11.79 25.64
CA GLU A 49 18.71 -11.46 24.77
C GLU A 49 18.53 -9.94 24.55
N GLY A 50 18.78 -9.11 25.58
CA GLY A 50 18.56 -7.65 25.52
C GLY A 50 19.64 -6.85 24.78
N LYS A 51 20.79 -7.47 24.46
CA LYS A 51 21.88 -6.79 23.72
C LYS A 51 21.98 -7.20 22.25
N ARG A 52 21.43 -8.36 21.84
CA ARG A 52 21.39 -8.76 20.41
C ARG A 52 20.29 -8.04 19.62
N ALA A 53 19.17 -7.69 20.26
CA ALA A 53 18.09 -6.95 19.61
C ALA A 53 18.46 -5.53 19.13
N LYS A 54 19.61 -4.98 19.55
CA LYS A 54 20.12 -3.68 19.07
C LYS A 54 21.12 -3.79 17.92
N THR A 55 21.58 -4.98 17.58
CA THR A 55 22.57 -5.17 16.49
C THR A 55 21.91 -5.57 15.17
N ASP A 56 20.68 -6.08 15.20
CA ASP A 56 19.93 -6.44 13.98
C ASP A 56 19.26 -5.24 13.28
N ALA A 57 19.28 -4.06 13.90
CA ALA A 57 18.78 -2.81 13.29
C ALA A 57 19.75 -2.18 12.27
N SER A 58 20.87 -2.86 11.97
CA SER A 58 21.90 -2.41 11.03
C SER A 58 22.20 -3.48 9.96
N SER A 59 21.22 -4.31 9.58
CA SER A 59 21.38 -5.07 8.34
C SER A 59 21.21 -4.11 7.17
N SER A 60 22.34 -3.64 6.63
CA SER A 60 22.36 -3.11 5.27
C SER A 60 21.66 -4.14 4.39
N PRO A 61 20.69 -3.75 3.53
CA PRO A 61 19.95 -4.72 2.74
C PRO A 61 20.95 -5.55 1.94
N VAL A 62 20.81 -6.88 2.03
CA VAL A 62 21.68 -7.87 1.34
C VAL A 62 21.65 -7.65 -0.18
N PHE A 63 20.57 -7.03 -0.68
CA PHE A 63 20.42 -6.53 -2.03
C PHE A 63 20.26 -5.01 -1.96
N ASP A 64 21.17 -4.27 -2.58
CA ASP A 64 21.06 -2.82 -2.76
C ASP A 64 21.19 -2.48 -4.26
N GLY A 65 20.58 -1.38 -4.67
CA GLY A 65 20.55 -0.92 -6.06
C GLY A 65 19.20 -0.34 -6.47
N GLU A 66 19.19 0.36 -7.59
CA GLU A 66 18.03 1.12 -8.09
C GLU A 66 16.75 0.27 -8.16
N VAL A 67 16.85 -0.95 -8.67
CA VAL A 67 15.71 -1.87 -8.81
C VAL A 67 15.13 -2.23 -7.44
N TYR A 68 15.98 -2.58 -6.47
CA TYR A 68 15.55 -2.93 -5.12
C TYR A 68 14.86 -1.75 -4.43
N ARG A 69 15.44 -0.55 -4.53
CA ARG A 69 14.90 0.67 -3.93
C ARG A 69 13.59 1.08 -4.59
N THR A 70 13.49 0.96 -5.91
CA THR A 70 12.24 1.17 -6.66
C THR A 70 11.15 0.23 -6.20
N GLU A 71 11.47 -1.06 -6.04
CA GLU A 71 10.52 -2.07 -5.59
C GLU A 71 10.08 -1.82 -4.14
N SER A 72 11.01 -1.43 -3.24
CA SER A 72 10.68 -1.02 -1.87
C SER A 72 9.71 0.15 -1.86
N ARG A 73 10.03 1.21 -2.61
CA ARG A 73 9.17 2.39 -2.73
C ARG A 73 7.82 2.05 -3.34
N LEU A 74 7.75 1.12 -4.29
CA LEU A 74 6.49 0.65 -4.87
C LEU A 74 5.64 -0.10 -3.84
N ARG A 75 6.25 -0.98 -3.03
CA ARG A 75 5.58 -1.66 -1.91
C ARG A 75 5.07 -0.67 -0.87
N GLU A 76 5.90 0.30 -0.47
CA GLU A 76 5.53 1.35 0.49
C GLU A 76 4.39 2.21 -0.03
N THR A 77 4.45 2.61 -1.31
CA THR A 77 3.41 3.39 -2.00
C THR A 77 2.08 2.64 -2.01
N GLY A 78 2.11 1.36 -2.41
CA GLY A 78 0.92 0.51 -2.41
C GLY A 78 0.35 0.29 -1.00
N ALA A 79 1.21 0.00 -0.03
CA ALA A 79 0.81 -0.22 1.36
C ALA A 79 0.18 1.05 1.96
N LEU A 80 0.77 2.23 1.71
CA LEU A 80 0.23 3.51 2.19
C LEU A 80 -1.12 3.83 1.54
N ALA A 81 -1.26 3.60 0.23
CA ALA A 81 -2.52 3.83 -0.48
C ALA A 81 -3.64 2.92 0.05
N ILE A 82 -3.34 1.66 0.31
CA ILE A 82 -4.29 0.69 0.89
C ILE A 82 -4.64 1.09 2.33
N ALA A 83 -3.66 1.41 3.17
CA ALA A 83 -3.88 1.82 4.56
C ALA A 83 -4.76 3.06 4.67
N ALA A 84 -4.48 4.09 3.86
CA ALA A 84 -5.28 5.30 3.77
C ALA A 84 -6.69 5.00 3.26
N SER A 85 -6.83 4.14 2.25
CA SER A 85 -8.14 3.76 1.72
C SER A 85 -8.98 2.99 2.74
N LEU A 86 -8.37 2.05 3.46
CA LEU A 86 -8.98 1.29 4.54
C LEU A 86 -9.47 2.22 5.65
N TYR A 87 -8.62 3.13 6.12
CA TYR A 87 -9.01 4.09 7.15
C TYR A 87 -10.17 4.98 6.70
N GLY A 88 -10.07 5.55 5.50
CA GLY A 88 -11.07 6.48 4.99
C GLY A 88 -12.43 5.82 4.78
N VAL A 89 -12.47 4.61 4.23
CA VAL A 89 -13.72 3.88 4.05
C VAL A 89 -14.28 3.32 5.32
N ARG A 90 -13.45 2.85 6.25
CA ARG A 90 -13.89 2.53 7.61
C ARG A 90 -14.59 3.74 8.25
N THR A 91 -14.00 4.93 8.13
CA THR A 91 -14.55 6.17 8.68
C THR A 91 -15.93 6.49 8.06
N ILE A 92 -16.07 6.33 6.75
CA ILE A 92 -17.35 6.56 6.06
C ILE A 92 -18.40 5.51 6.43
N ALA A 93 -18.02 4.23 6.48
CA ALA A 93 -18.93 3.11 6.68
C ALA A 93 -19.37 2.95 8.14
N GLU A 94 -18.44 3.05 9.10
CA GLU A 94 -18.72 2.81 10.52
C GLU A 94 -19.10 4.09 11.28
N GLN A 95 -18.49 5.23 10.94
CA GLN A 95 -18.70 6.48 11.68
C GLN A 95 -19.67 7.43 10.96
N HIS A 96 -20.14 7.06 9.76
CA HIS A 96 -21.01 7.90 8.92
C HIS A 96 -20.46 9.32 8.70
N ARG A 97 -19.13 9.46 8.71
CA ARG A 97 -18.42 10.73 8.60
C ARG A 97 -17.44 10.70 7.44
N GLN A 98 -17.31 11.81 6.73
CA GLN A 98 -16.28 11.96 5.70
C GLN A 98 -14.97 12.44 6.31
N VAL A 99 -13.86 11.87 5.84
CA VAL A 99 -12.52 12.44 6.05
C VAL A 99 -12.43 13.75 5.28
N ARG A 100 -11.95 14.82 5.92
CA ARG A 100 -11.97 16.17 5.34
C ARG A 100 -10.63 16.60 4.76
N THR A 101 -9.54 16.10 5.32
CA THR A 101 -8.18 16.54 4.97
C THR A 101 -7.20 15.38 4.87
N VAL A 102 -6.10 15.58 4.15
CA VAL A 102 -5.00 14.61 4.10
C VAL A 102 -4.37 14.41 5.48
N ASN A 103 -4.23 15.48 6.28
CA ASN A 103 -3.66 15.38 7.63
C ASN A 103 -4.53 14.53 8.56
N GLU A 104 -5.85 14.67 8.45
CA GLU A 104 -6.79 13.82 9.17
C GLU A 104 -6.68 12.35 8.70
N LEU A 105 -6.56 12.12 7.39
CA LEU A 105 -6.37 10.80 6.81
C LEU A 105 -5.09 10.13 7.34
N LEU A 106 -3.96 10.82 7.22
CA LEU A 106 -2.64 10.32 7.62
C LEU A 106 -2.50 10.18 9.14
N GLY A 107 -3.00 11.15 9.91
CA GLY A 107 -3.07 11.05 11.37
C GLY A 107 -3.95 9.86 11.81
N GLY A 108 -5.07 9.64 11.12
CA GLY A 108 -5.94 8.49 11.32
C GLY A 108 -5.27 7.15 11.03
N VAL A 109 -4.52 7.05 9.92
CA VAL A 109 -3.72 5.88 9.56
C VAL A 109 -2.66 5.58 10.63
N ALA A 110 -1.92 6.60 11.08
CA ALA A 110 -0.87 6.42 12.08
C ALA A 110 -1.43 6.02 13.46
N THR A 111 -2.48 6.71 13.93
CA THR A 111 -3.14 6.40 15.21
C THR A 111 -3.81 5.03 15.22
N SER A 112 -4.23 4.54 14.05
CA SER A 112 -4.79 3.18 13.90
C SER A 112 -3.71 2.09 13.78
N GLY A 113 -2.42 2.44 13.84
CA GLY A 113 -1.32 1.49 13.66
C GLY A 113 -1.29 0.86 12.26
N LEU A 114 -1.74 1.62 11.25
CA LEU A 114 -1.80 1.19 9.85
C LEU A 114 -0.66 1.78 8.99
N LEU A 115 0.19 2.63 9.57
CA LEU A 115 1.34 3.19 8.85
C LEU A 115 2.32 2.06 8.48
N PRO A 116 2.73 1.94 7.20
CA PRO A 116 3.71 0.95 6.80
C PRO A 116 5.02 1.08 7.58
N PRO A 117 5.74 -0.03 7.84
CA PRO A 117 7.01 0.02 8.55
C PRO A 117 8.05 0.82 7.77
N GLY A 118 8.93 1.52 8.48
CA GLY A 118 9.97 2.38 7.89
C GLY A 118 9.46 3.73 7.39
N LEU A 119 8.14 3.96 7.37
CA LEU A 119 7.56 5.24 7.02
C LEU A 119 7.34 6.13 8.24
N THR A 120 7.60 7.42 8.09
CA THR A 120 7.37 8.43 9.15
C THR A 120 6.53 9.58 8.61
N LEU A 121 5.54 10.00 9.40
CA LEU A 121 4.74 11.17 9.03
C LEU A 121 5.62 12.42 9.06
N VAL A 122 5.51 13.25 8.03
CA VAL A 122 6.13 14.57 8.03
C VAL A 122 5.11 15.56 8.61
N PRO A 123 5.41 16.22 9.76
CA PRO A 123 4.45 17.10 10.42
C PRO A 123 4.01 18.24 9.50
N ASN A 124 2.70 18.51 9.48
CA ASN A 124 2.07 19.59 8.69
C ASN A 124 2.24 19.48 7.17
N GLU A 125 2.75 18.37 6.66
CA GLU A 125 2.85 18.11 5.23
C GLU A 125 1.86 17.02 4.83
N SER A 126 1.37 17.09 3.58
CA SER A 126 0.64 15.99 2.95
C SER A 126 1.61 14.91 2.45
N ALA A 127 2.60 14.55 3.28
CA ALA A 127 3.74 13.74 2.92
C ALA A 127 4.16 12.77 4.03
N VAL A 128 4.76 11.68 3.61
CA VAL A 128 5.33 10.64 4.47
C VAL A 128 6.75 10.39 4.00
N ALA A 129 7.72 10.44 4.91
CA ALA A 129 9.11 10.15 4.60
C ALA A 129 9.32 8.64 4.54
N SER A 130 10.07 8.21 3.52
CA SER A 130 10.53 6.84 3.28
C SER A 130 12.06 6.80 3.35
N PRO A 131 12.68 5.63 3.60
CA PRO A 131 14.12 5.47 3.50
C PRO A 131 14.70 5.98 2.17
N TYR A 132 13.98 5.81 1.06
CA TYR A 132 14.45 6.08 -0.31
C TYR A 132 13.69 7.21 -1.03
N GLY A 133 12.86 7.98 -0.31
CA GLY A 133 12.10 9.05 -0.94
C GLY A 133 11.08 9.73 -0.04
N THR A 134 10.19 10.48 -0.69
CA THR A 134 9.06 11.15 -0.04
C THR A 134 7.77 10.76 -0.75
N LEU A 135 6.78 10.31 0.01
CA LEU A 135 5.48 9.87 -0.49
C LEU A 135 4.45 10.97 -0.21
N TYR A 136 4.04 11.68 -1.25
CA TYR A 136 2.99 12.70 -1.17
C TYR A 136 1.62 12.04 -1.33
N VAL A 137 0.71 12.33 -0.41
CA VAL A 137 -0.65 11.78 -0.42
C VAL A 137 -1.63 12.84 -0.86
N ARG A 138 -2.42 12.49 -1.85
CA ARG A 138 -3.55 13.26 -2.36
C ARG A 138 -4.83 12.49 -2.08
N PHE A 139 -5.87 13.22 -1.73
CA PHE A 139 -7.13 12.66 -1.27
C PHE A 139 -8.30 13.41 -1.91
N ARG A 140 -9.31 12.66 -2.33
CA ARG A 140 -10.60 13.19 -2.75
C ARG A 140 -11.71 12.49 -1.96
N PRO A 141 -12.63 13.23 -1.30
CA PRO A 141 -13.70 12.64 -0.50
C PRO A 141 -14.84 12.05 -1.33
N GLN A 142 -15.15 12.61 -2.50
CA GLN A 142 -16.26 12.16 -3.35
C GLN A 142 -15.91 12.22 -4.85
N PRO A 143 -15.96 11.08 -5.59
CA PRO A 143 -15.92 9.72 -5.03
C PRO A 143 -14.61 9.53 -4.26
N PHE A 144 -14.69 8.77 -3.16
CA PHE A 144 -13.54 8.52 -2.29
C PHE A 144 -12.38 7.92 -3.09
N ALA A 145 -11.24 8.60 -3.09
CA ALA A 145 -10.03 8.12 -3.74
C ALA A 145 -8.79 8.66 -3.04
N VAL A 146 -7.74 7.83 -3.04
CA VAL A 146 -6.41 8.15 -2.56
C VAL A 146 -5.43 8.00 -3.71
N GLU A 147 -4.55 8.98 -3.86
CA GLU A 147 -3.45 8.95 -4.81
C GLU A 147 -2.14 9.19 -4.05
N VAL A 148 -1.14 8.35 -4.28
CA VAL A 148 0.17 8.44 -3.64
C VAL A 148 1.20 8.66 -4.73
N LEU A 149 1.91 9.78 -4.64
CA LEU A 149 3.04 10.16 -5.48
C LEU A 149 4.33 9.91 -4.68
N SER A 150 5.10 8.91 -5.05
CA SER A 150 6.42 8.66 -4.49
C SER A 150 7.48 9.36 -5.34
N MET A 151 8.20 10.30 -4.72
CA MET A 151 9.34 10.97 -5.31
C MET A 151 10.64 10.36 -4.76
N PRO A 152 11.60 9.96 -5.62
CA PRO A 152 12.90 9.46 -5.17
C PRO A 152 13.66 10.56 -4.45
N ARG A 153 14.51 10.20 -3.47
CA ARG A 153 15.42 11.16 -2.85
C ARG A 153 16.61 11.43 -3.77
N GLU A 154 17.18 10.38 -4.34
CA GLU A 154 18.32 10.42 -5.25
C GLU A 154 18.02 9.72 -6.58
N ARG A 155 18.83 9.98 -7.61
CA ARG A 155 18.68 9.32 -8.91
C ARG A 155 18.80 7.80 -8.82
N THR A 156 19.60 7.32 -7.87
CA THR A 156 19.83 5.90 -7.60
C THR A 156 18.67 5.23 -6.87
N ASP A 157 17.65 5.97 -6.42
CA ASP A 157 16.44 5.44 -5.78
C ASP A 157 15.31 5.15 -6.77
N GLY A 158 15.62 5.26 -8.07
CA GLY A 158 14.73 4.90 -9.17
C GLY A 158 13.73 5.98 -9.56
N PRO A 159 12.74 5.67 -10.41
CA PRO A 159 11.82 6.65 -10.99
C PRO A 159 10.85 7.23 -9.94
N ALA A 160 10.19 8.33 -10.30
CA ALA A 160 8.99 8.76 -9.57
C ALA A 160 7.85 7.78 -9.86
N LEU A 161 7.06 7.46 -8.84
CA LEU A 161 5.95 6.49 -8.91
C LEU A 161 4.64 7.19 -8.54
N LEU A 162 3.54 6.83 -9.20
CA LEU A 162 2.21 7.32 -8.89
C LEU A 162 1.23 6.14 -8.87
N LEU A 163 0.50 5.99 -7.76
CA LEU A 163 -0.48 4.93 -7.59
C LEU A 163 -1.79 5.51 -7.08
N ARG A 164 -2.92 4.99 -7.56
CA ARG A 164 -4.26 5.46 -7.18
C ARG A 164 -5.15 4.29 -6.75
N VAL A 165 -5.93 4.50 -5.69
CA VAL A 165 -6.92 3.55 -5.18
C VAL A 165 -8.23 4.28 -4.86
N PRO A 166 -9.38 3.84 -5.40
CA PRO A 166 -9.48 2.90 -6.53
C PRO A 166 -8.90 3.51 -7.81
N ASP A 167 -8.53 2.67 -8.78
CA ASP A 167 -8.26 3.16 -10.13
C ASP A 167 -9.59 3.68 -10.72
N THR A 168 -9.62 4.96 -11.08
CA THR A 168 -10.85 5.66 -11.49
C THR A 168 -11.02 5.72 -13.00
N ASP A 169 -10.12 5.09 -13.75
CA ASP A 169 -10.15 5.09 -15.21
C ASP A 169 -10.92 3.88 -15.73
N GLU A 170 -11.96 4.17 -16.51
CA GLU A 170 -12.84 3.20 -17.17
C GLU A 170 -12.05 2.26 -18.11
N ALA A 171 -10.84 2.59 -18.56
CA ALA A 171 -10.04 1.65 -19.37
C ALA A 171 -9.47 0.46 -18.56
N SER A 172 -9.45 0.54 -17.22
CA SER A 172 -8.74 -0.39 -16.33
C SER A 172 -9.62 -1.58 -15.86
N HIS A 173 -10.54 -2.06 -16.71
CA HIS A 173 -11.46 -3.17 -16.40
C HIS A 173 -10.77 -4.53 -16.16
N SER A 174 -9.44 -4.64 -16.27
CA SER A 174 -8.71 -5.85 -15.84
C SER A 174 -8.60 -5.88 -14.32
N ARG A 175 -9.62 -6.44 -13.66
CA ARG A 175 -9.79 -6.56 -12.20
C ARG A 175 -8.67 -7.26 -11.41
N GLU A 176 -7.61 -7.72 -12.06
CA GLU A 176 -6.62 -8.61 -11.44
C GLU A 176 -5.31 -7.93 -11.01
N ARG A 177 -5.00 -6.71 -11.49
CA ARG A 177 -3.70 -6.08 -11.18
C ARG A 177 -3.83 -4.58 -10.94
N VAL A 178 -3.17 -4.11 -9.88
CA VAL A 178 -3.11 -2.68 -9.54
C VAL A 178 -2.20 -1.97 -10.55
N ARG A 179 -2.75 -0.97 -11.24
CA ARG A 179 -2.00 -0.09 -12.14
C ARG A 179 -1.25 0.97 -11.34
N TYR A 180 -0.02 1.26 -11.74
CA TYR A 180 0.74 2.41 -11.27
C TYR A 180 1.41 3.09 -12.46
N PHE A 181 1.87 4.32 -12.28
CA PHE A 181 2.62 5.06 -13.30
C PHE A 181 4.04 5.31 -12.82
N GLN A 182 4.98 5.33 -13.74
CA GLN A 182 6.37 5.66 -13.47
C GLN A 182 6.90 6.73 -14.43
N ALA A 183 7.65 7.69 -13.91
CA ALA A 183 8.38 8.68 -14.72
C ALA A 183 9.88 8.35 -14.72
N MET A 184 10.37 7.90 -15.87
CA MET A 184 11.78 7.51 -16.07
C MET A 184 12.74 8.70 -16.13
N ARG A 185 12.24 9.92 -16.34
CA ARG A 185 13.05 11.14 -16.40
C ARG A 185 13.12 11.77 -15.02
N LEU A 186 14.27 11.71 -14.37
CA LEU A 186 14.49 12.27 -13.02
C LEU A 186 14.64 13.80 -13.04
N ASP A 187 15.18 14.36 -14.11
CA ASP A 187 15.31 15.81 -14.27
C ASP A 187 14.05 16.40 -14.91
N GLY A 188 13.38 17.30 -14.20
CA GLY A 188 12.21 18.01 -14.71
C GLY A 188 10.96 17.14 -14.81
N VAL A 189 10.77 16.18 -13.88
CA VAL A 189 9.51 15.43 -13.74
C VAL A 189 8.34 16.41 -13.72
N ARG A 190 7.48 16.32 -14.73
CA ARG A 190 6.22 17.06 -14.73
C ARG A 190 5.21 16.28 -13.91
N VAL A 191 5.01 16.73 -12.68
CA VAL A 191 4.08 16.09 -11.74
C VAL A 191 2.64 16.31 -12.24
N PRO A 192 1.85 15.25 -12.47
CA PRO A 192 0.47 15.39 -12.91
C PRO A 192 -0.37 16.13 -11.85
N PRO A 193 -1.42 16.86 -12.27
CA PRO A 193 -2.38 17.40 -11.33
C PRO A 193 -3.06 16.26 -10.54
N PRO A 194 -3.56 16.52 -9.32
CA PRO A 194 -4.23 15.51 -8.51
C PRO A 194 -5.36 14.83 -9.27
N PHE A 195 -5.35 13.49 -9.27
CA PHE A 195 -6.40 12.68 -9.90
C PHE A 195 -6.56 12.86 -11.42
N ALA A 196 -5.50 13.29 -12.12
CA ALA A 196 -5.46 13.39 -13.58
C ALA A 196 -5.89 12.08 -14.28
N LEU A 197 -6.41 12.18 -15.51
CA LEU A 197 -6.72 10.99 -16.33
C LEU A 197 -5.44 10.31 -16.81
N ALA A 198 -5.48 9.00 -17.10
CA ALA A 198 -4.27 8.28 -17.52
C ALA A 198 -3.65 8.86 -18.80
N SER A 199 -4.48 9.28 -19.76
CA SER A 199 -4.00 9.94 -20.99
C SER A 199 -3.24 11.24 -20.68
N GLU A 200 -3.69 12.01 -19.69
CA GLU A 200 -3.02 13.22 -19.24
C GLU A 200 -1.70 12.89 -18.53
N ILE A 201 -1.70 11.90 -17.65
CA ILE A 201 -0.49 11.40 -16.97
C ILE A 201 0.54 10.95 -18.02
N GLN A 202 0.12 10.16 -19.01
CA GLN A 202 0.97 9.69 -20.11
C GLN A 202 1.49 10.84 -20.99
N SER A 203 0.68 11.86 -21.25
CA SER A 203 1.10 13.05 -22.01
C SER A 203 2.23 13.83 -21.32
N LEU A 204 2.36 13.69 -19.99
CA LEU A 204 3.44 14.28 -19.20
C LEU A 204 4.71 13.41 -19.18
N GLY A 205 4.74 12.31 -19.93
CA GLY A 205 5.90 11.43 -20.05
C GLY A 205 5.96 10.31 -19.00
N TRP A 206 4.85 10.02 -18.34
CA TRP A 206 4.73 8.86 -17.44
C TRP A 206 4.31 7.62 -18.22
N THR A 207 4.80 6.45 -17.84
CA THR A 207 4.40 5.16 -18.42
C THR A 207 3.59 4.39 -17.40
N ASP A 208 2.48 3.77 -17.81
CA ASP A 208 1.70 2.89 -16.94
C ASP A 208 2.29 1.47 -16.89
N GLU A 209 2.25 0.89 -15.71
CA GLU A 209 2.73 -0.44 -15.39
C GLU A 209 1.70 -1.15 -14.51
N LYS A 210 1.81 -2.48 -14.45
CA LYS A 210 0.94 -3.30 -13.59
C LYS A 210 1.77 -3.95 -12.49
N MET A 211 1.38 -3.72 -11.23
CA MET A 211 1.97 -4.43 -10.11
C MET A 211 1.72 -5.92 -10.29
N ARG A 212 2.82 -6.70 -10.34
CA ARG A 212 2.76 -8.15 -10.23
C ARG A 212 2.63 -8.51 -8.75
N ALA A 213 1.43 -8.37 -8.20
CA ALA A 213 1.14 -8.95 -6.91
C ALA A 213 1.04 -10.46 -7.10
N THR A 214 2.07 -11.21 -6.71
CA THR A 214 1.94 -12.66 -6.56
C THR A 214 0.96 -12.87 -5.41
N GLN A 215 -0.29 -13.23 -5.72
CA GLN A 215 -1.19 -13.73 -4.68
C GLN A 215 -0.51 -14.97 -4.07
N PRO A 216 -0.41 -15.08 -2.74
CA PRO A 216 0.05 -16.33 -2.14
C PRO A 216 -0.82 -17.47 -2.65
N ASN A 217 -0.21 -18.51 -3.24
CA ASN A 217 -0.89 -19.62 -3.91
C ASN A 217 -1.79 -20.48 -2.99
N ASP A 218 -1.96 -20.13 -1.72
CA ASP A 218 -2.60 -20.97 -0.70
C ASP A 218 -3.91 -20.42 -0.15
N VAL A 219 -4.50 -19.39 -0.78
CA VAL A 219 -5.87 -18.99 -0.44
C VAL A 219 -6.75 -19.10 -1.67
N ASP A 220 -7.47 -20.22 -1.76
CA ASP A 220 -8.54 -20.43 -2.73
C ASP A 220 -9.51 -19.25 -2.67
N ALA A 221 -9.38 -18.32 -3.62
CA ALA A 221 -10.26 -17.17 -3.75
C ALA A 221 -11.76 -17.58 -3.77
N GLN A 222 -12.04 -18.82 -4.19
CA GLN A 222 -13.36 -19.43 -4.15
C GLN A 222 -13.86 -19.75 -2.73
N ARG A 223 -12.99 -20.18 -1.80
CA ARG A 223 -13.35 -20.39 -0.39
C ARG A 223 -13.63 -19.06 0.31
N LEU A 224 -12.86 -18.02 0.01
CA LEU A 224 -13.12 -16.66 0.51
C LEU A 224 -14.44 -16.10 -0.04
N ALA A 225 -14.72 -16.29 -1.32
CA ALA A 225 -15.97 -15.87 -1.94
C ALA A 225 -17.18 -16.69 -1.44
N ALA A 226 -17.00 -17.94 -1.03
CA ALA A 226 -18.03 -18.75 -0.38
C ALA A 226 -18.32 -18.24 1.04
N TRP A 227 -17.29 -18.00 1.85
CA TRP A 227 -17.42 -17.45 3.20
C TRP A 227 -18.07 -16.05 3.21
N ALA A 228 -17.72 -15.17 2.27
CA ALA A 228 -18.32 -13.83 2.18
C ALA A 228 -19.83 -13.85 1.83
N ARG A 229 -20.27 -14.85 1.05
CA ARG A 229 -21.69 -15.08 0.75
C ARG A 229 -22.44 -15.61 1.97
N GLU A 230 -21.80 -16.46 2.76
CA GLU A 230 -22.39 -17.02 3.98
C GLU A 230 -22.63 -15.94 5.06
N GLN A 231 -21.73 -14.96 5.18
CA GLN A 231 -21.87 -13.83 6.11
C GLN A 231 -22.95 -12.81 5.69
N THR A 232 -23.24 -12.71 4.40
CA THR A 232 -24.31 -11.82 3.89
C THR A 232 -25.70 -12.47 3.93
N SER A 233 -25.78 -13.80 3.97
CA SER A 233 -27.04 -14.54 4.17
C SER A 233 -27.51 -14.64 5.63
N GLY A 234 -26.66 -14.33 6.61
CA GLY A 234 -26.97 -14.45 8.05
C GLY A 234 -27.70 -13.25 8.67
N ASN A 235 -28.07 -12.23 7.88
CA ASN A 235 -28.70 -11.01 8.38
C ASN A 235 -30.14 -10.86 7.85
N ARG A 236 -30.98 -11.86 8.14
CA ARG A 236 -32.44 -11.80 8.01
C ARG A 236 -33.11 -12.22 9.30
#